data_AF-A0AA43C641-F1
#
_entry.id   AF-A0AA43C641-F1
#
_cell.length_a   1.000
_cell.length_b   1.000
_cell.length_c   1.000
_cell.angle_alpha   90.00
_cell.angle_beta   90.00
_cell.angle_gamma   90.00
#
_symmetry.space_group_name_H-M   'P 1'
#
loop_
_entity.id
_entity.type
_entity.pdbx_description
1 polymer ?
#
loop_
_entity_poly.entity_id
_entity_poly.type
_entity_poly.pdbx_seq_one_letter_code
_entity_poly.pdbx_strand_id
1 'polypeptide(L)'
;MKIIKMKKTPHPTPGGRSRRLTKDTFRFDCHPGVTCFTRCCKDADMYLYPYDVIRMKNRLGISSDQFLEQYTFQAIRDNPHFPNLMLKMVDNDEKWCPFLSIKGCTIYEDRPFSCRAYPLERAVARAGDGAERTVLYFIAEDSYCKGHKESREWTIREWIEDQQIQLYNDMNDLWVEIDTLFRANPWGTQGIDNPAFKMAFMACFNVDEFKKFVFESTFLSRFNVHRDRVSQMQESDVELMKFGFDWIKFFLTGKGPFMMTPSKDDPI
;
A
#
# COMPACT_ATOMS: atom_id res chain seq x y z
N MET A 1 -11.28 15.38 2.50
CA MET A 1 -11.75 14.31 1.57
C MET A 1 -12.98 13.63 2.15
N LYS A 2 -13.99 13.29 1.31
CA LYS A 2 -15.17 12.51 1.74
C LYS A 2 -14.81 11.02 1.80
N ILE A 3 -15.11 10.33 2.90
CA ILE A 3 -14.99 8.87 2.98
C ILE A 3 -16.25 8.23 2.38
N ILE A 4 -16.06 7.35 1.40
CA ILE A 4 -17.17 6.66 0.74
C ILE A 4 -17.35 5.28 1.38
N LYS A 5 -18.49 5.05 2.04
CA LYS A 5 -18.90 3.68 2.42
C LYS A 5 -19.45 3.00 1.17
N MET A 6 -18.70 2.09 0.54
CA MET A 6 -19.28 1.24 -0.51
C MET A 6 -19.52 -0.16 0.02
N LYS A 7 -20.69 -0.73 -0.31
CA LYS A 7 -21.13 -2.06 0.13
C LYS A 7 -20.44 -3.22 -0.58
N LYS A 8 -19.48 -2.95 -1.49
CA LYS A 8 -18.79 -4.00 -2.24
C LYS A 8 -17.60 -4.48 -1.42
N THR A 9 -17.62 -5.77 -1.09
CA THR A 9 -16.47 -6.51 -0.57
C THR A 9 -15.31 -6.44 -1.56
N PRO A 10 -14.06 -6.32 -1.10
CA PRO A 10 -12.92 -6.47 -1.99
C PRO A 10 -12.59 -7.92 -2.28
N HIS A 11 -12.13 -8.15 -3.51
CA HIS A 11 -11.78 -9.41 -4.18
C HIS A 11 -12.95 -10.27 -4.70
N PRO A 12 -12.77 -10.90 -5.88
CA PRO A 12 -12.17 -10.40 -7.11
C PRO A 12 -13.22 -9.57 -7.89
N THR A 13 -12.80 -8.97 -9.01
CA THR A 13 -13.68 -8.54 -10.10
C THR A 13 -14.87 -9.50 -10.24
N PRO A 14 -16.11 -9.05 -10.47
CA PRO A 14 -17.21 -9.96 -10.77
C PRO A 14 -16.83 -10.87 -11.95
N GLY A 15 -16.42 -12.12 -11.66
CA GLY A 15 -16.00 -13.11 -12.65
C GLY A 15 -14.53 -13.60 -12.62
N GLY A 16 -13.67 -13.11 -11.73
CA GLY A 16 -12.31 -13.67 -11.56
C GLY A 16 -12.28 -14.90 -10.65
N ARG A 17 -11.65 -16.01 -11.06
CA ARG A 17 -11.37 -17.14 -10.16
C ARG A 17 -9.93 -17.00 -9.68
N SER A 18 -9.71 -17.00 -8.36
CA SER A 18 -8.37 -17.13 -7.80
C SER A 18 -8.13 -18.57 -7.38
N ARG A 19 -7.01 -19.14 -7.81
CA ARG A 19 -6.62 -20.54 -7.58
C ARG A 19 -5.32 -20.59 -6.77
N ARG A 20 -5.31 -21.35 -5.68
CA ARG A 20 -4.06 -21.63 -4.95
C ARG A 20 -3.08 -22.37 -5.85
N LEU A 21 -1.84 -21.89 -5.89
CA LEU A 21 -0.75 -22.63 -6.52
C LEU A 21 -0.31 -23.80 -5.62
N THR A 22 -0.38 -25.00 -6.17
CA THR A 22 0.17 -26.23 -5.58
C THR A 22 1.49 -26.65 -6.22
N LYS A 23 1.83 -26.04 -7.36
CA LYS A 23 3.10 -26.14 -8.06
C LYS A 23 3.73 -24.75 -8.08
N ASP A 24 5.06 -24.70 -8.15
CA ASP A 24 5.82 -23.45 -8.17
C ASP A 24 5.82 -22.74 -9.53
N THR A 25 5.09 -23.27 -10.52
CA THR A 25 5.06 -22.73 -11.88
C THR A 25 3.65 -22.37 -12.37
N PHE A 26 3.59 -21.41 -13.29
CA PHE A 26 2.39 -20.98 -13.99
C PHE A 26 2.72 -20.39 -15.37
N ARG A 27 1.72 -20.31 -16.26
CA ARG A 27 1.87 -19.68 -17.58
C ARG A 27 1.24 -18.31 -17.61
N PHE A 28 1.98 -17.34 -18.12
CA PHE A 28 1.49 -15.98 -18.29
C PHE A 28 2.42 -15.16 -19.18
N ASP A 29 1.85 -14.36 -20.07
CA ASP A 29 2.59 -13.26 -20.70
C ASP A 29 1.64 -12.11 -21.03
N CYS A 30 2.06 -10.87 -20.79
CA CYS A 30 1.26 -9.67 -21.07
C CYS A 30 2.09 -8.67 -21.87
N HIS A 31 1.74 -8.49 -23.12
CA HIS A 31 2.45 -7.61 -24.05
C HIS A 31 1.48 -6.98 -25.07
N PRO A 32 1.88 -5.96 -25.83
CA PRO A 32 0.99 -5.28 -26.79
C PRO A 32 0.35 -6.17 -27.86
N GLY A 33 0.86 -7.39 -28.06
CA GLY A 33 0.32 -8.36 -29.01
C GLY A 33 -0.83 -9.21 -28.48
N VAL A 34 -1.07 -9.26 -27.16
CA VAL A 34 -2.23 -9.99 -26.63
C VAL A 34 -3.50 -9.17 -26.82
N THR A 35 -4.58 -9.82 -27.26
CA THR A 35 -5.84 -9.14 -27.62
C THR A 35 -6.51 -8.39 -26.47
N CYS A 36 -6.18 -8.71 -25.22
CA CYS A 36 -6.69 -8.02 -24.04
C CYS A 36 -5.79 -6.90 -23.53
N PHE A 37 -4.70 -6.55 -24.23
CA PHE A 37 -3.74 -5.56 -23.76
C PHE A 37 -4.45 -4.26 -23.36
N THR A 38 -4.10 -3.71 -22.20
CA THR A 38 -4.73 -2.55 -21.53
C THR A 38 -6.17 -2.72 -21.00
N ARG A 39 -6.84 -3.87 -21.21
CA ARG A 39 -8.21 -4.07 -20.70
C ARG A 39 -8.28 -4.00 -19.17
N CYS A 40 -7.26 -4.48 -18.45
CA CYS A 40 -7.19 -4.40 -16.98
C CYS A 40 -7.08 -2.96 -16.45
N CYS A 41 -6.76 -1.98 -17.30
CA CYS A 41 -6.67 -0.57 -16.93
C CYS A 41 -8.02 0.17 -17.02
N LYS A 42 -9.15 -0.56 -17.06
CA LYS A 42 -10.51 -0.01 -17.17
C LYS A 42 -11.41 -0.61 -16.08
N ASP A 43 -12.16 0.25 -15.37
CA ASP A 43 -13.08 -0.10 -14.27
C ASP A 43 -12.46 -1.03 -13.20
N ALA A 44 -11.17 -0.83 -12.89
CA ALA A 44 -10.49 -1.60 -11.84
C ALA A 44 -10.75 -1.01 -10.44
N ASP A 45 -10.94 -1.89 -9.45
CA ASP A 45 -11.06 -1.50 -8.03
C ASP A 45 -9.69 -1.69 -7.35
N MET A 46 -8.90 -0.62 -7.27
CA MET A 46 -7.46 -0.70 -6.99
C MET A 46 -7.09 -0.06 -5.66
N TYR A 47 -6.61 -0.89 -4.74
CA TYR A 47 -6.03 -0.48 -3.48
C TYR A 47 -4.66 0.15 -3.71
N LEU A 48 -4.36 1.21 -2.97
CA LEU A 48 -3.04 1.79 -2.89
C LEU A 48 -2.51 1.62 -1.47
N TYR A 49 -1.40 0.92 -1.33
CA TYR A 49 -0.67 0.85 -0.07
C TYR A 49 0.22 2.08 0.11
N PRO A 50 0.66 2.39 1.34
CA PRO A 50 1.58 3.49 1.62
C PRO A 50 2.77 3.58 0.66
N TYR A 51 3.39 2.44 0.37
CA TYR A 51 4.53 2.39 -0.54
C TYR A 51 4.16 2.68 -2.01
N ASP A 52 2.96 2.29 -2.45
CA ASP A 52 2.46 2.65 -3.79
C ASP A 52 2.34 4.16 -3.94
N VAL A 53 1.81 4.85 -2.91
CA VAL A 53 1.69 6.31 -2.90
C VAL A 53 3.05 6.97 -3.09
N ILE A 54 4.08 6.54 -2.34
CA ILE A 54 5.44 7.08 -2.45
C ILE A 54 6.00 6.87 -3.86
N ARG A 55 5.89 5.66 -4.41
CA ARG A 55 6.39 5.35 -5.75
C ARG A 55 5.70 6.18 -6.82
N MET A 56 4.37 6.25 -6.77
CA MET A 56 3.59 6.94 -7.78
C MET A 56 3.76 8.47 -7.70
N LYS A 57 3.73 9.08 -6.51
CA LYS A 57 3.92 10.53 -6.37
C LYS A 57 5.32 10.97 -6.81
N ASN A 58 6.35 10.19 -6.48
CA ASN A 58 7.72 10.47 -6.91
C ASN A 58 7.90 10.29 -8.42
N ARG A 59 7.27 9.28 -9.04
CA ARG A 59 7.26 9.12 -10.51
C ARG A 59 6.60 10.29 -11.22
N LEU A 60 5.55 10.86 -10.63
CA LEU A 60 4.82 12.00 -11.18
C LEU A 60 5.50 13.34 -10.88
N GLY A 61 6.45 13.38 -9.95
CA GLY A 61 7.11 14.61 -9.52
C GLY A 61 6.17 15.58 -8.79
N ILE A 62 5.20 15.05 -8.03
CA ILE A 62 4.19 15.85 -7.30
C ILE A 62 4.24 15.53 -5.80
N SER A 63 3.66 16.42 -4.98
CA SER A 63 3.57 16.18 -3.53
C SER A 63 2.53 15.10 -3.19
N SER A 64 2.64 14.55 -1.99
CA SER A 64 1.64 13.65 -1.41
C SER A 64 0.24 14.28 -1.39
N ASP A 65 0.11 15.57 -1.01
CA ASP A 65 -1.18 16.27 -1.02
C ASP A 65 -1.81 16.28 -2.42
N GLN A 66 -1.03 16.67 -3.43
CA GLN A 66 -1.48 16.71 -4.82
C GLN A 66 -1.88 15.32 -5.30
N PHE A 67 -1.08 14.29 -4.98
CA PHE A 67 -1.37 12.92 -5.36
C PHE A 67 -2.67 12.41 -4.73
N LEU A 68 -2.82 12.58 -3.42
CA LEU A 68 -3.99 12.15 -2.66
C LEU A 68 -5.27 12.83 -3.17
N GLU A 69 -5.20 14.13 -3.46
CA GLU A 69 -6.35 14.89 -3.95
C GLU A 69 -6.75 14.51 -5.38
N GLN A 70 -5.78 14.42 -6.30
CA GLN A 70 -6.04 14.25 -7.72
C GLN A 70 -6.36 12.80 -8.10
N TYR A 71 -5.61 11.85 -7.52
CA TYR A 71 -5.58 10.46 -7.99
C TYR A 71 -6.19 9.47 -7.01
N THR A 72 -6.69 9.88 -5.85
CA THR A 72 -7.20 8.92 -4.86
C THR A 72 -8.57 9.28 -4.30
N PHE A 73 -9.22 8.29 -3.70
CA PHE A 73 -10.35 8.48 -2.81
C PHE A 73 -10.29 7.48 -1.65
N GLN A 74 -10.95 7.82 -0.54
CA GLN A 74 -10.98 6.97 0.66
C GLN A 74 -12.24 6.13 0.68
N ALA A 75 -12.10 4.83 0.98
CA ALA A 75 -13.22 3.92 1.08
C ALA A 75 -13.10 2.96 2.28
N ILE A 76 -14.21 2.78 3.01
CA ILE A 76 -14.30 1.69 4.00
C ILE A 76 -14.61 0.40 3.25
N ARG A 77 -13.80 -0.64 3.50
CA ARG A 77 -13.88 -1.95 2.83
C ARG A 77 -13.69 -3.08 3.85
N ASP A 78 -12.62 -3.85 3.71
CA ASP A 78 -12.26 -4.98 4.54
C ASP A 78 -11.81 -4.58 5.95
N ASN A 79 -11.18 -3.41 6.11
CA ASN A 79 -10.98 -2.79 7.42
C ASN A 79 -12.15 -1.81 7.69
N PRO A 80 -13.02 -2.07 8.68
CA PRO A 80 -14.16 -1.19 8.97
C PRO A 80 -13.77 0.05 9.79
N HIS A 81 -12.57 0.08 10.38
CA HIS A 81 -12.13 1.12 11.32
C HIS A 81 -11.12 2.10 10.74
N PHE A 82 -10.56 1.82 9.56
CA PHE A 82 -9.64 2.71 8.88
C PHE A 82 -9.86 2.63 7.36
N PRO A 83 -9.89 3.77 6.65
CA PRO A 83 -10.18 3.79 5.23
C PRO A 83 -9.02 3.21 4.45
N ASN A 84 -9.37 2.43 3.44
CA ASN A 84 -8.45 2.10 2.37
C ASN A 84 -8.35 3.29 1.42
N LEU A 85 -7.15 3.47 0.88
CA LEU A 85 -6.89 4.43 -0.17
C LEU A 85 -7.06 3.71 -1.52
N MET A 86 -7.91 4.27 -2.38
CA MET A 86 -8.25 3.69 -3.67
C MET A 86 -7.77 4.60 -4.80
N LEU A 87 -7.28 4.02 -5.90
CA LEU A 87 -7.00 4.78 -7.12
C LEU A 87 -8.31 5.29 -7.72
N LYS A 88 -8.35 6.59 -8.01
CA LYS A 88 -9.48 7.26 -8.65
C LYS A 88 -9.41 7.05 -10.16
N MET A 89 -10.38 6.31 -10.69
CA MET A 89 -10.57 6.19 -12.14
C MET A 89 -11.15 7.47 -12.73
N VAL A 90 -10.86 7.72 -14.01
CA VAL A 90 -11.43 8.83 -14.78
C VAL A 90 -12.94 8.67 -14.83
N ASP A 91 -13.67 9.78 -14.68
CA ASP A 91 -15.13 9.81 -14.79
C ASP A 91 -15.57 9.81 -16.26
N ASN A 92 -15.40 8.65 -16.90
CA ASN A 92 -15.90 8.36 -18.23
C ASN A 92 -16.61 6.99 -18.23
N ASP A 93 -17.33 6.66 -19.30
CA ASP A 93 -18.16 5.44 -19.36
C ASP A 93 -17.38 4.14 -19.12
N GLU A 94 -16.09 4.12 -19.46
CA GLU A 94 -15.22 2.96 -19.33
C GLU A 94 -14.32 2.99 -18.07
N LYS A 95 -14.39 4.06 -17.28
CA LYS A 95 -13.61 4.32 -16.06
C LYS A 95 -12.12 3.98 -16.20
N TRP A 96 -11.44 4.70 -17.09
CA TRP A 96 -10.04 4.44 -17.37
C TRP A 96 -9.15 4.77 -16.17
N CYS A 97 -8.06 4.00 -16.03
CA CYS A 97 -6.93 4.38 -15.20
C CYS A 97 -6.37 5.73 -15.70
N PRO A 98 -6.12 6.71 -14.82
CA PRO A 98 -5.62 8.04 -15.24
C PRO A 98 -4.22 7.99 -15.88
N PHE A 99 -3.48 6.89 -15.70
CA PHE A 99 -2.17 6.67 -16.28
C PHE A 99 -2.19 5.82 -17.56
N LEU A 100 -3.38 5.48 -18.07
CA LEU A 100 -3.50 4.75 -19.33
C LEU A 100 -3.34 5.70 -20.52
N SER A 101 -2.42 5.36 -21.43
CA SER A 101 -2.30 5.99 -22.75
C SER A 101 -2.54 4.96 -23.86
N ILE A 102 -2.60 5.42 -25.11
CA ILE A 102 -2.66 4.54 -26.30
C ILE A 102 -1.47 3.57 -26.38
N LYS A 103 -0.32 3.91 -25.78
CA LYS A 103 0.89 3.08 -25.74
C LYS A 103 0.95 2.17 -24.50
N GLY A 104 -0.05 2.22 -23.61
CA GLY A 104 -0.05 1.53 -22.33
C GLY A 104 0.14 2.48 -21.13
N CYS A 105 0.53 1.91 -19.99
CA CYS A 105 0.67 2.64 -18.73
C CYS A 105 1.86 3.62 -18.76
N THR A 106 1.62 4.89 -18.48
CA THR A 106 2.66 5.95 -18.49
C THR A 106 3.60 5.90 -17.28
N ILE A 107 3.17 5.24 -16.20
CA ILE A 107 3.95 5.02 -14.98
C ILE A 107 4.33 3.55 -14.80
N TYR A 108 4.47 2.78 -15.87
CA TYR A 108 4.61 1.32 -15.80
C TYR A 108 5.66 0.87 -14.77
N GLU A 109 6.87 1.44 -14.77
CA GLU A 109 7.94 1.08 -13.81
C GLU A 109 7.63 1.37 -12.34
N ASP A 110 6.68 2.25 -12.06
CA ASP A 110 6.25 2.66 -10.71
C ASP A 110 4.76 2.38 -10.48
N ARG A 111 4.19 1.46 -11.27
CA ARG A 111 2.81 1.00 -11.13
C ARG A 111 2.58 0.40 -9.73
N PRO A 112 1.36 0.51 -9.19
CA PRO A 112 1.03 0.03 -7.85
C PRO A 112 1.15 -1.49 -7.75
N PHE A 113 1.25 -2.00 -6.52
CA PHE A 113 1.43 -3.41 -6.20
C PHE A 113 0.43 -4.32 -6.92
N SER A 114 -0.87 -3.98 -6.93
CA SER A 114 -1.88 -4.81 -7.59
C SER A 114 -1.61 -5.02 -9.09
N CYS A 115 -1.15 -3.98 -9.79
CA CYS A 115 -0.78 -4.09 -11.22
C CYS A 115 0.50 -4.90 -11.44
N ARG A 116 1.45 -4.81 -10.50
CA ARG A 116 2.75 -5.47 -10.58
C ARG A 116 2.67 -6.94 -10.21
N ALA A 117 1.83 -7.27 -9.22
CA ALA A 117 1.67 -8.62 -8.72
C ALA A 117 0.89 -9.49 -9.71
N TYR A 118 -0.13 -8.95 -10.39
CA TYR A 118 -1.00 -9.71 -11.30
C TYR A 118 -0.19 -10.51 -12.34
N PRO A 119 -0.42 -11.82 -12.50
CA PRO A 119 -1.55 -12.57 -11.95
C PRO A 119 -1.25 -13.24 -10.60
N LEU A 120 -0.03 -13.11 -10.09
CA LEU A 120 0.43 -13.75 -8.87
C LEU A 120 -0.01 -12.97 -7.63
N GLU A 121 -1.05 -13.47 -6.96
CA GLU A 121 -1.50 -12.95 -5.68
C GLU A 121 -0.73 -13.60 -4.52
N ARG A 122 -0.33 -12.79 -3.54
CA ARG A 122 0.35 -13.24 -2.33
C ARG A 122 -0.57 -13.08 -1.13
N ALA A 123 -0.78 -14.15 -0.37
CA ALA A 123 -1.47 -14.13 0.91
C ALA A 123 -0.49 -14.47 2.03
N VAL A 124 -0.46 -13.63 3.06
CA VAL A 124 0.36 -13.86 4.26
C VAL A 124 -0.57 -14.23 5.39
N ALA A 125 -0.35 -15.39 6.01
CA ALA A 125 -1.04 -15.73 7.23
C ALA A 125 -0.64 -14.73 8.32
N ARG A 126 -1.64 -14.09 8.95
CA ARG A 126 -1.43 -13.31 10.18
C ARG A 126 -1.19 -14.30 11.32
N ALA A 127 0.02 -14.86 11.42
CA ALA A 127 0.40 -15.66 12.57
C ALA A 127 0.71 -14.73 13.75
N GLY A 128 0.40 -15.17 14.97
CA GLY A 128 0.72 -14.42 16.20
C GLY A 128 2.24 -14.31 16.42
N ASP A 129 2.62 -13.44 17.36
CA ASP A 129 4.00 -13.11 17.70
C ASP A 129 4.90 -14.37 17.79
N GLY A 130 5.91 -14.46 16.92
CA GLY A 130 6.96 -15.48 16.96
C GLY A 130 6.81 -16.70 16.03
N ALA A 131 5.71 -16.85 15.29
CA ALA A 131 5.60 -17.90 14.26
C ALA A 131 6.06 -17.39 12.88
N GLU A 132 6.79 -18.23 12.14
CA GLU A 132 7.20 -17.97 10.77
C GLU A 132 5.96 -17.68 9.90
N ARG A 133 5.96 -16.54 9.20
CA ARG A 133 4.80 -16.11 8.40
C ARG A 133 4.61 -17.09 7.23
N THR A 134 3.55 -17.88 7.27
CA THR A 134 3.18 -18.73 6.13
C THR A 134 2.74 -17.86 4.95
N VAL A 135 3.52 -17.89 3.87
CA VAL A 135 3.18 -17.22 2.60
C VAL A 135 2.56 -18.25 1.66
N LEU A 136 1.39 -17.91 1.12
CA LEU A 136 0.68 -18.68 0.11
C LEU A 136 0.55 -17.85 -1.17
N TYR A 137 0.66 -18.51 -2.32
CA TYR A 137 0.49 -17.88 -3.62
C TYR A 137 -0.75 -18.40 -4.33
N PHE A 138 -1.41 -17.48 -5.02
CA PHE A 138 -2.59 -17.74 -5.82
C PHE A 138 -2.40 -17.12 -7.20
N ILE A 139 -3.11 -17.66 -8.20
CA ILE A 139 -3.20 -17.08 -9.53
C ILE A 139 -4.60 -16.54 -9.72
N ALA A 140 -4.68 -15.22 -9.94
CA ALA A 140 -5.89 -14.55 -10.37
C ALA A 140 -6.11 -14.82 -11.86
N GLU A 141 -7.29 -15.34 -12.21
CA GLU A 141 -7.71 -15.59 -13.58
C GLU A 141 -8.97 -14.79 -13.90
N ASP A 142 -8.79 -13.52 -14.29
CA ASP A 142 -9.87 -12.71 -14.83
C ASP A 142 -10.26 -13.19 -16.24
N SER A 143 -11.57 -13.36 -16.49
CA SER A 143 -12.07 -13.92 -17.75
C SER A 143 -11.66 -13.15 -19.02
N TYR A 144 -11.44 -11.83 -18.89
CA TYR A 144 -10.97 -10.98 -19.98
C TYR A 144 -9.48 -11.17 -20.27
N CYS A 145 -8.69 -11.63 -19.29
CA CYS A 145 -7.24 -11.71 -19.40
C CYS A 145 -6.83 -12.91 -20.27
N LYS A 146 -6.23 -12.62 -21.43
CA LYS A 146 -5.73 -13.62 -22.37
C LYS A 146 -4.26 -13.97 -22.17
N GLY A 147 -3.55 -13.26 -21.28
CA GLY A 147 -2.15 -13.57 -20.97
C GLY A 147 -1.93 -14.97 -20.39
N HIS A 148 -2.93 -15.55 -19.73
CA HIS A 148 -2.90 -16.95 -19.27
C HIS A 148 -2.89 -17.99 -20.40
N LYS A 149 -3.19 -17.58 -21.64
CA LYS A 149 -3.18 -18.45 -22.82
C LYS A 149 -1.83 -18.45 -23.56
N GLU A 150 -0.93 -17.56 -23.17
CA GLU A 150 0.41 -17.49 -23.74
C GLU A 150 1.27 -18.67 -23.28
N SER A 151 2.31 -18.99 -24.05
CA SER A 151 3.14 -20.17 -23.83
C SER A 151 4.25 -19.98 -22.80
N ARG A 152 4.59 -18.73 -22.46
CA ARG A 152 5.64 -18.41 -21.50
C ARG A 152 5.32 -18.98 -20.12
N GLU A 153 6.25 -19.74 -19.58
CA GLU A 153 6.16 -20.34 -18.25
C GLU A 153 7.08 -19.58 -17.29
N TRP A 154 6.62 -19.44 -16.06
CA TRP A 154 7.31 -18.77 -14.96
C TRP A 154 7.31 -19.65 -13.73
N THR A 155 8.40 -19.58 -12.97
CA THR A 155 8.37 -19.89 -11.54
C THR A 155 7.90 -18.68 -10.73
N ILE A 156 7.43 -18.91 -9.50
CA ILE A 156 7.09 -17.83 -8.57
C ILE A 156 8.29 -16.90 -8.36
N ARG A 157 9.49 -17.46 -8.20
CA ARG A 157 10.73 -16.70 -8.01
C ARG A 157 11.04 -15.80 -9.20
N GLU A 158 11.02 -16.35 -10.41
CA GLU A 158 11.31 -15.57 -11.63
C GLU A 158 10.30 -14.44 -11.81
N TRP A 159 9.02 -14.68 -11.52
CA TRP A 159 8.00 -13.63 -11.60
C TRP A 159 8.24 -12.50 -10.58
N ILE A 160 8.58 -12.85 -9.34
CA ILE A 160 8.90 -11.87 -8.29
C ILE A 160 10.11 -11.01 -8.69
N GLU A 161 11.12 -11.63 -9.29
CA GLU A 161 12.33 -10.94 -9.77
C GLU A 161 12.03 -10.04 -10.97
N ASP A 162 11.41 -10.58 -12.02
CA ASP A 162 11.06 -9.87 -13.25
C ASP A 162 10.15 -8.66 -12.99
N GLN A 163 9.14 -8.86 -12.14
CA GLN A 163 8.22 -7.80 -11.77
C GLN A 163 8.73 -6.92 -10.63
N GLN A 164 9.88 -7.21 -10.02
CA GLN A 164 10.46 -6.48 -8.89
C GLN A 164 9.51 -6.35 -7.69
N ILE A 165 8.82 -7.45 -7.37
CA ILE A 165 7.75 -7.47 -6.34
C ILE A 165 8.32 -7.50 -4.92
N GLN A 166 9.53 -8.02 -4.71
CA GLN A 166 10.06 -8.30 -3.37
C GLN A 166 10.02 -7.06 -2.45
N LEU A 167 10.50 -5.91 -2.92
CA LEU A 167 10.48 -4.69 -2.12
C LEU A 167 9.05 -4.23 -1.78
N TYR A 168 8.09 -4.43 -2.69
CA TYR A 168 6.69 -4.14 -2.38
C TYR A 168 6.13 -5.12 -1.34
N ASN A 169 6.48 -6.41 -1.42
CA ASN A 169 6.08 -7.39 -0.40
C ASN A 169 6.61 -6.98 0.98
N ASP A 170 7.88 -6.59 1.07
CA ASP A 170 8.49 -6.19 2.33
C ASP A 170 7.79 -4.96 2.94
N MET A 171 7.47 -3.95 2.12
CA MET A 171 6.77 -2.75 2.59
C MET A 171 5.30 -3.02 2.93
N ASN A 172 4.62 -3.87 2.16
CA ASN A 172 3.24 -4.26 2.41
C ASN A 172 3.12 -5.12 3.68
N ASP A 173 4.14 -5.92 3.98
CA ASP A 173 4.23 -6.71 5.20
C ASP A 173 4.33 -5.83 6.46
N LEU A 174 4.98 -4.67 6.37
CA LEU A 174 4.96 -3.65 7.43
C LEU A 174 3.56 -3.00 7.54
N TRP A 175 2.93 -2.69 6.41
CA TRP A 175 1.58 -2.15 6.38
C TRP A 175 0.55 -3.12 7.00
N VAL A 176 0.68 -4.43 6.77
CA VAL A 176 -0.23 -5.45 7.34
C VAL A 176 -0.21 -5.43 8.88
N GLU A 177 0.94 -5.17 9.50
CA GLU A 177 1.06 -5.02 10.95
C GLU A 177 0.26 -3.80 11.44
N ILE A 178 0.41 -2.66 10.76
CA ILE A 178 -0.31 -1.41 11.08
C ILE A 178 -1.82 -1.54 10.84
N ASP A 179 -2.23 -2.10 9.71
CA ASP A 179 -3.63 -2.39 9.41
C ASP A 179 -4.26 -3.31 10.47
N THR A 180 -3.50 -4.28 10.98
CA THR A 180 -3.95 -5.17 12.06
C THR A 180 -4.21 -4.40 13.36
N LEU A 181 -3.36 -3.43 13.71
CA LEU A 181 -3.63 -2.54 14.86
C LEU A 181 -4.89 -1.72 14.64
N PHE A 182 -5.10 -1.20 13.44
CA PHE A 182 -6.28 -0.38 13.13
C PHE A 182 -7.59 -1.19 13.20
N ARG A 183 -7.55 -2.49 12.87
CA ARG A 183 -8.72 -3.39 12.99
C ARG A 183 -9.17 -3.58 14.43
N ALA A 184 -8.31 -3.37 15.43
CA ALA A 184 -8.70 -3.40 16.85
C ALA A 184 -9.50 -2.15 17.29
N ASN A 185 -9.83 -1.25 16.36
CA ASN A 185 -10.54 0.01 16.60
C ASN A 185 -9.88 0.89 17.68
N PRO A 186 -8.59 1.26 17.53
CA PRO A 186 -7.90 2.09 18.52
C PRO A 186 -8.49 3.51 18.65
N TRP A 187 -9.35 3.91 17.72
CA TRP A 187 -10.00 5.22 17.67
C TRP A 187 -11.22 5.31 18.61
N GLY A 188 -11.70 4.18 19.11
CA GLY A 188 -12.88 4.11 19.99
C GLY A 188 -14.15 4.61 19.32
N THR A 189 -15.04 5.22 20.12
CA THR A 189 -16.32 5.78 19.64
C THR A 189 -16.15 7.04 18.82
N GLN A 190 -15.03 7.75 18.97
CA GLN A 190 -14.72 8.96 18.20
C GLN A 190 -14.45 8.65 16.72
N GLY A 191 -13.95 7.45 16.41
CA GLY A 191 -13.71 7.04 15.03
C GLY A 191 -12.82 8.04 14.27
N ILE A 192 -13.33 8.56 13.14
CA ILE A 192 -12.62 9.52 12.28
C ILE A 192 -12.31 10.86 12.99
N ASP A 193 -13.10 11.22 14.01
CA ASP A 193 -12.93 12.48 14.74
C ASP A 193 -11.83 12.38 15.81
N ASN A 194 -11.32 11.17 16.08
CA ASN A 194 -10.19 10.97 16.97
C ASN A 194 -8.92 11.63 16.38
N PRO A 195 -8.22 12.51 17.12
CA PRO A 195 -6.98 13.13 16.62
C PRO A 195 -5.91 12.11 16.17
N ALA A 196 -5.82 10.96 16.85
CA ALA A 196 -4.88 9.89 16.50
C ALA A 196 -5.17 9.28 15.12
N PHE A 197 -6.44 9.26 14.69
CA PHE A 197 -6.82 8.80 13.36
C PHE A 197 -6.19 9.67 12.27
N LYS A 198 -6.27 10.99 12.42
CA LYS A 198 -5.68 11.95 11.45
C LYS A 198 -4.16 11.83 11.41
N MET A 199 -3.53 11.66 12.58
CA MET A 199 -2.08 11.44 12.68
C MET A 199 -1.66 10.13 11.99
N ALA A 200 -2.41 9.04 12.20
CA ALA A 200 -2.18 7.77 11.53
C ALA A 200 -2.32 7.88 10.01
N PHE A 201 -3.36 8.55 9.52
CA PHE A 201 -3.56 8.77 8.09
C PHE A 201 -2.41 9.58 7.46
N MET A 202 -1.97 10.65 8.12
CA MET A 202 -0.83 11.45 7.70
C MET A 202 0.44 10.60 7.60
N ALA A 203 0.81 9.88 8.66
CA ALA A 203 2.01 9.06 8.69
C ALA A 203 1.99 7.90 7.67
N CYS A 204 0.81 7.35 7.33
CA CYS A 204 0.68 6.26 6.36
C CYS A 204 0.66 6.75 4.90
N PHE A 205 -0.04 7.84 4.60
CA PHE A 205 -0.36 8.18 3.20
C PHE A 205 0.10 9.58 2.77
N ASN A 206 0.43 10.46 3.71
CA ASN A 206 0.91 11.82 3.42
C ASN A 206 2.34 12.01 3.95
N VAL A 207 3.30 11.34 3.31
CA VAL A 207 4.70 11.32 3.76
C VAL A 207 5.33 12.71 3.79
N ASP A 208 4.93 13.61 2.87
CA ASP A 208 5.45 14.98 2.83
C ASP A 208 4.97 15.81 4.03
N GLU A 209 3.69 15.72 4.39
CA GLU A 209 3.17 16.40 5.59
C GLU A 209 3.71 15.77 6.87
N PHE A 210 3.87 14.43 6.88
CA PHE A 210 4.52 13.74 8.00
C PHE A 210 5.99 14.18 8.15
N LYS A 211 6.70 14.44 7.05
CA LYS A 211 8.05 14.99 7.07
C LYS A 211 8.08 16.33 7.79
N LYS A 212 7.20 17.27 7.42
CA LYS A 212 7.10 18.57 8.10
C LYS A 212 6.79 18.38 9.58
N PHE A 213 5.84 17.50 9.91
CA PHE A 213 5.53 17.20 11.31
C PHE A 213 6.75 16.70 12.10
N VAL A 214 7.58 15.83 11.53
CA VAL A 214 8.78 15.31 12.20
C VAL A 214 9.87 16.39 12.33
N PHE A 215 10.15 17.13 11.26
CA PHE A 215 11.33 18.00 11.20
C PHE A 215 11.08 19.47 11.56
N GLU A 216 9.85 19.96 11.45
CA GLU A 216 9.49 21.37 11.64
C GLU A 216 8.69 21.60 12.94
N SER A 217 8.30 20.54 13.64
CA SER A 217 7.65 20.62 14.95
C SER A 217 8.62 20.30 16.11
N THR A 218 8.09 20.27 17.35
CA THR A 218 8.84 19.82 18.53
C THR A 218 9.02 18.30 18.61
N PHE A 219 8.80 17.56 17.52
CA PHE A 219 8.85 16.09 17.54
C PHE A 219 10.23 15.58 17.96
N LEU A 220 11.29 15.99 17.26
CA LEU A 220 12.66 15.52 17.51
C LEU A 220 13.26 16.04 18.83
N SER A 221 12.65 17.04 19.47
CA SER A 221 13.01 17.43 20.84
C SER A 221 12.32 16.58 21.91
N ARG A 222 11.23 15.87 21.56
CA ARG A 222 10.45 15.04 22.49
C ARG A 222 10.84 13.57 22.42
N PHE A 223 11.32 13.09 21.28
CA PHE A 223 11.70 11.69 21.08
C PHE A 223 13.21 11.56 20.84
N ASN A 224 13.83 10.60 21.53
CA ASN A 224 15.24 10.29 21.33
C ASN A 224 15.41 9.45 20.05
N VAL A 225 15.71 10.12 18.93
CA VAL A 225 15.94 9.48 17.63
C VAL A 225 17.42 9.62 17.26
N HIS A 226 18.08 8.50 16.97
CA HIS A 226 19.49 8.48 16.58
C HIS A 226 19.76 9.33 15.34
N ARG A 227 20.88 10.08 15.32
CA ARG A 227 21.21 11.02 14.23
C ARG A 227 21.25 10.36 12.85
N ASP A 228 21.78 9.14 12.75
CA ASP A 228 21.83 8.41 11.48
C ASP A 228 20.43 8.14 10.93
N ARG A 229 19.47 7.79 11.80
CA ARG A 229 18.08 7.59 11.42
C ARG A 229 17.43 8.90 10.99
N VAL A 230 17.73 10.01 11.69
CA VAL A 230 17.29 11.36 11.30
C VAL A 230 17.77 11.70 9.88
N SER A 231 19.06 11.46 9.59
CA SER A 231 19.63 11.69 8.24
C SER A 231 18.94 10.83 7.17
N GLN A 232 18.75 9.53 7.43
CA GLN A 232 18.08 8.61 6.50
C GLN A 232 16.65 9.06 6.17
N MET A 233 15.89 9.52 7.16
CA MET A 233 14.51 10.00 6.97
C MET A 233 14.43 11.33 6.20
N GLN A 234 15.52 12.12 6.18
CA GLN A 234 15.57 13.34 5.36
C GLN A 234 15.74 13.01 3.88
N GLU A 235 16.46 11.94 3.57
CA GLU A 235 16.84 11.56 2.20
C GLU A 235 15.92 10.50 1.58
N SER A 236 15.16 9.76 2.40
CA SER A 236 14.32 8.65 1.94
C SER A 236 12.91 8.69 2.52
N ASP A 237 11.92 8.92 1.65
CA ASP A 237 10.50 8.81 1.98
C ASP A 237 10.14 7.40 2.49
N VAL A 238 10.85 6.36 2.02
CA VAL A 238 10.63 4.98 2.46
C VAL A 238 11.08 4.79 3.91
N GLU A 239 12.21 5.37 4.30
CA GLU A 239 12.67 5.32 5.70
C GLU A 239 11.76 6.16 6.60
N LEU A 240 11.28 7.30 6.10
CA LEU A 240 10.30 8.11 6.81
C LEU A 240 8.94 7.39 6.98
N MET A 241 8.49 6.62 5.98
CA MET A 241 7.30 5.76 6.08
C MET A 241 7.47 4.68 7.15
N LYS A 242 8.60 3.96 7.15
CA LYS A 242 8.92 2.95 8.18
C LYS A 242 8.92 3.57 9.58
N PHE A 243 9.49 4.76 9.72
CA PHE A 243 9.44 5.52 10.95
C PHE A 243 8.02 5.90 11.37
N GLY A 244 7.18 6.31 10.41
CA GLY A 244 5.75 6.57 10.63
C GLY A 244 5.02 5.35 11.18
N PHE A 245 5.31 4.15 10.63
CA PHE A 245 4.75 2.90 11.15
C PHE A 245 5.21 2.60 12.57
N ASP A 246 6.49 2.76 12.89
CA ASP A 246 6.97 2.60 14.26
C ASP A 246 6.33 3.61 15.21
N TRP A 247 6.10 4.85 14.75
CA TRP A 247 5.50 5.90 15.56
C TRP A 247 4.03 5.58 15.85
N ILE A 248 3.30 5.07 14.86
CA ILE A 248 1.94 4.56 15.01
C ILE A 248 1.88 3.43 16.05
N LYS A 249 2.77 2.44 15.95
CA LYS A 249 2.86 1.34 16.92
C LYS A 249 3.05 1.89 18.34
N PHE A 250 3.96 2.85 18.50
CA PHE A 250 4.24 3.48 19.79
C PHE A 250 3.01 4.19 20.35
N PHE A 251 2.39 5.13 19.64
CA PHE A 251 1.30 5.90 20.23
C PHE A 251 0.01 5.09 20.42
N LEU A 252 -0.17 3.99 19.69
CA LEU A 252 -1.34 3.12 19.84
C LEU A 252 -1.17 2.05 20.93
N THR A 253 0.05 1.54 21.14
CA THR A 253 0.27 0.38 22.00
C THR A 253 1.20 0.63 23.18
N GLY A 254 1.91 1.77 23.20
CA GLY A 254 3.00 2.05 24.13
C GLY A 254 4.27 1.23 23.86
N LYS A 255 4.28 0.35 22.85
CA LYS A 255 5.41 -0.52 22.48
C LYS A 255 6.06 -0.03 21.19
N GLY A 256 7.34 -0.31 21.02
CA GLY A 256 8.08 0.01 19.80
C GLY A 256 9.45 0.65 20.09
N PRO A 257 10.19 1.07 19.06
CA PRO A 257 11.55 1.56 19.20
C PRO A 257 11.64 3.00 19.73
N PHE A 258 10.51 3.65 20.04
CA PHE A 258 10.48 5.03 20.51
C PHE A 258 10.72 5.12 22.02
N MET A 259 11.67 5.97 22.41
CA MET A 259 11.89 6.39 23.79
C MET A 259 11.64 7.89 23.88
N MET A 260 10.83 8.31 24.84
CA MET A 260 10.66 9.73 25.14
C MET A 260 11.96 10.29 25.72
N THR A 261 12.29 11.53 25.36
CA THR A 261 13.39 12.25 25.99
C THR A 261 12.99 12.53 27.44
N PRO A 262 13.83 12.20 28.43
CA PRO A 262 13.54 12.48 29.84
C PRO A 262 13.15 13.95 30.02
N SER A 263 12.06 14.21 30.75
CA SER A 263 11.70 15.58 31.14
C SER A 263 12.78 16.14 32.07
N LYS A 264 13.05 17.44 32.01
CA LYS A 264 13.92 18.10 32.98
C LYS A 264 13.38 18.02 34.42
N ASP A 265 12.09 17.73 34.57
CA ASP A 265 11.38 17.68 35.85
C ASP A 265 11.23 16.26 36.43
N ASP A 266 11.72 15.22 35.73
CA ASP A 266 11.78 13.84 36.24
C ASP A 266 13.17 13.24 35.95
N PRO A 267 14.17 13.50 36.79
CA PRO A 267 15.44 12.79 36.74
C PRO A 267 15.24 11.38 37.30
N ILE A 268 15.70 10.38 36.55
CA ILE A 268 15.79 8.96 36.94
C ILE A 268 16.50 8.83 38.30
#